data_AF-A0A504J4I7-F1
#
_entry.id   AF-A0A504J4I7-F1
#
_cell.length_a   1.000
_cell.length_b   1.000
_cell.length_c   1.000
_cell.angle_alpha   90.00
_cell.angle_beta   90.00
_cell.angle_gamma   90.00
#
_symmetry.space_group_name_H-M   'P 1'
#
loop_
_entity.id
_entity.type
_entity.pdbx_description
1 polymer ?
#
loop_
_entity_poly.entity_id
_entity_poly.type
_entity_poly.pdbx_seq_one_letter_code
_entity_poly.pdbx_strand_id
1 'polypeptide(L)'
;MIDNFDMLDILMRISGILFFTLPIVFFVILAVYYINKVGKTREGMMVLIGNILIFIVAVIHQFLYLLIDALGYEVFSFINITINFISFIGSVLFLIGFYFIIKKVINTTKLK
;
A
#
# COMPACT_ATOMS: atom_id res chain seq x y z
N MET A 1 -24.57 -18.77 24.75
CA MET A 1 -23.56 -17.70 24.71
C MET A 1 -23.08 -17.66 23.29
N ILE A 2 -23.50 -16.66 22.51
CA ILE A 2 -22.83 -16.32 21.26
C ILE A 2 -21.66 -15.46 21.73
N ASP A 3 -20.47 -16.03 21.64
CA ASP A 3 -19.32 -15.61 22.43
C ASP A 3 -18.83 -14.22 22.04
N ASN A 4 -18.64 -13.34 23.03
CA ASN A 4 -18.02 -12.02 22.85
C ASN A 4 -16.61 -12.10 22.20
N PHE A 5 -15.98 -13.29 22.21
CA PHE A 5 -14.71 -13.56 21.54
C PHE A 5 -14.82 -13.49 20.01
N ASP A 6 -15.89 -14.01 19.39
CA ASP A 6 -16.06 -13.98 17.93
C ASP A 6 -16.23 -12.56 17.39
N MET A 7 -16.98 -11.71 18.11
CA MET A 7 -17.17 -10.31 17.71
C MET A 7 -15.90 -9.48 17.83
N LEU A 8 -15.07 -9.73 18.85
CA LEU A 8 -13.79 -9.05 19.03
C LEU A 8 -12.82 -9.40 17.90
N ASP A 9 -12.72 -10.67 17.51
CA ASP A 9 -11.84 -11.13 16.42
C ASP A 9 -12.28 -10.57 15.06
N ILE A 10 -13.59 -10.50 14.80
CA ILE A 10 -14.14 -9.87 13.60
C ILE A 10 -13.80 -8.37 13.58
N LEU A 11 -14.00 -7.67 14.69
CA LEU A 11 -13.65 -6.24 14.81
C LEU A 11 -12.15 -5.99 14.63
N MET A 12 -11.29 -6.85 15.20
CA MET A 12 -9.84 -6.75 15.04
C MET A 12 -9.41 -6.98 13.58
N ARG A 13 -10.02 -7.94 12.88
CA ARG A 13 -9.76 -8.16 11.45
C ARG A 13 -10.21 -6.98 10.60
N ILE A 14 -11.43 -6.50 10.78
CA ILE A 14 -11.98 -5.37 10.01
C ILE A 14 -11.18 -4.10 10.25
N SER A 15 -10.85 -3.80 11.51
CA SER A 15 -10.03 -2.62 11.84
C SER A 15 -8.62 -2.73 11.27
N GLY A 16 -7.96 -3.90 11.36
CA GLY A 16 -6.66 -4.13 10.74
C GLY A 16 -6.67 -3.87 9.23
N ILE A 17 -7.66 -4.40 8.52
CA ILE A 17 -7.83 -4.17 7.08
C ILE A 17 -8.03 -2.68 6.79
N LEU A 18 -8.95 -2.02 7.52
CA LEU A 18 -9.25 -0.61 7.31
C LEU A 18 -8.02 0.28 7.54
N PHE A 19 -7.32 0.11 8.66
CA PHE A 19 -6.16 0.93 8.99
C PHE A 19 -5.00 0.72 8.03
N PHE A 20 -4.83 -0.48 7.48
CA PHE A 20 -3.77 -0.76 6.51
C PHE A 20 -4.13 -0.27 5.11
N THR A 21 -5.39 -0.42 4.69
CA THR A 21 -5.83 -0.11 3.33
C THR A 21 -6.18 1.37 3.13
N LEU A 22 -6.77 2.04 4.12
CA LEU A 22 -7.20 3.44 4.00
C LEU A 22 -6.08 4.40 3.58
N PRO A 23 -4.90 4.38 4.22
CA PRO A 23 -3.79 5.27 3.83
C PRO A 23 -3.37 5.04 2.38
N ILE A 24 -3.30 3.77 1.94
CA ILE A 24 -2.92 3.41 0.57
C ILE A 24 -3.93 3.98 -0.43
N VAL A 25 -5.22 3.75 -0.20
CA VAL A 25 -6.30 4.25 -1.06
C VAL A 25 -6.29 5.78 -1.10
N PHE A 26 -6.08 6.43 0.04
CA PHE A 26 -5.97 7.88 0.12
C PHE A 26 -4.82 8.42 -0.73
N PHE A 27 -3.63 7.82 -0.66
CA PHE A 27 -2.50 8.22 -1.49
C PHE A 27 -2.71 7.93 -2.99
N VAL A 28 -3.42 6.85 -3.35
CA VAL A 28 -3.82 6.61 -4.74
C VAL A 28 -4.72 7.73 -5.24
N ILE A 29 -5.75 8.10 -4.48
CA ILE A 29 -6.67 9.19 -4.85
C ILE A 29 -5.90 10.51 -5.00
N LEU A 30 -5.02 10.84 -4.06
CA LEU A 30 -4.20 12.05 -4.13
C LEU A 30 -3.26 12.05 -5.35
N ALA A 31 -2.63 10.92 -5.67
CA ALA A 31 -1.74 10.80 -6.82
C ALA A 31 -2.51 10.98 -8.14
N VAL A 32 -3.69 10.36 -8.26
CA VAL A 32 -4.57 10.53 -9.43
C VAL A 32 -5.02 11.99 -9.56
N TYR A 33 -5.47 12.61 -8.46
CA TYR A 33 -5.84 14.02 -8.44
C TYR A 33 -4.68 14.92 -8.87
N TYR A 34 -3.48 14.69 -8.34
CA TYR A 34 -2.27 15.44 -8.68
C TYR A 34 -1.91 15.32 -10.16
N ILE A 35 -1.90 14.09 -10.71
CA ILE A 35 -1.62 13.84 -12.13
C ILE A 35 -2.66 14.53 -13.02
N ASN A 36 -3.94 14.50 -12.64
CA ASN A 36 -5.00 15.17 -13.40
C ASN A 36 -4.86 16.70 -13.39
N LYS A 37 -4.38 17.28 -12.27
CA LYS A 37 -4.24 18.73 -12.11
C LYS A 37 -2.96 19.30 -12.71
N VAL A 38 -1.84 18.59 -12.56
CA VAL A 38 -0.49 19.07 -12.95
C VAL A 38 -0.03 18.45 -14.28
N GLY A 39 -0.74 17.44 -14.78
CA GLY A 39 -0.36 16.63 -15.92
C GLY A 39 0.43 15.39 -15.53
N LYS A 40 0.68 14.51 -16.50
CA LYS A 40 1.45 13.27 -16.30
C LYS A 40 2.92 13.60 -15.99
N THR A 41 3.26 13.71 -14.71
CA THR A 41 4.64 13.88 -14.25
C THR A 41 5.24 12.56 -13.78
N ARG A 42 6.56 12.43 -13.89
CA ARG A 42 7.30 11.23 -13.47
C ARG A 42 7.11 10.97 -11.97
N GLU A 43 7.17 12.03 -11.17
CA GLU A 43 7.00 11.98 -9.72
C GLU A 43 5.59 11.52 -9.31
N GLY A 44 4.53 12.04 -9.96
CA GLY A 44 3.16 11.60 -9.70
C GLY A 44 2.95 10.12 -10.06
N MET A 45 3.50 9.68 -11.20
CA MET A 45 3.44 8.28 -11.62
C MET A 45 4.17 7.34 -10.66
N MET A 46 5.32 7.76 -10.10
CA MET A 46 6.04 6.97 -9.09
C MET A 46 5.21 6.78 -7.81
N VAL A 47 4.55 7.83 -7.33
CA VAL A 47 3.65 7.74 -6.17
C VAL A 47 2.47 6.81 -6.46
N LEU A 48 1.87 6.92 -7.66
CA LEU A 48 0.73 6.11 -8.05
C LEU A 48 1.11 4.62 -8.17
N ILE A 49 2.15 4.30 -8.96
CA ILE A 49 2.60 2.91 -9.16
C ILE A 49 3.06 2.30 -7.83
N GLY A 50 3.80 3.06 -7.02
CA GLY A 50 4.24 2.63 -5.70
C GLY A 50 3.06 2.20 -4.81
N ASN A 51 2.03 3.04 -4.71
CA ASN A 51 0.84 2.71 -3.91
C ASN A 51 0.00 1.58 -4.52
N ILE A 52 -0.08 1.44 -5.85
CA ILE A 52 -0.76 0.31 -6.48
C ILE A 52 -0.06 -1.01 -6.14
N LEU A 53 1.27 -1.06 -6.18
CA LEU A 53 2.04 -2.25 -5.80
C LEU A 53 1.79 -2.62 -4.33
N ILE A 54 1.86 -1.65 -3.42
CA ILE A 54 1.60 -1.87 -1.99
C ILE A 54 0.16 -2.35 -1.77
N PHE A 55 -0.81 -1.76 -2.49
CA PHE A 55 -2.22 -2.16 -2.41
C PHE A 55 -2.44 -3.61 -2.84
N ILE A 56 -1.90 -4.00 -4.00
CA ILE A 56 -1.98 -5.37 -4.51
C ILE A 56 -1.40 -6.35 -3.49
N VAL A 57 -0.23 -6.02 -2.93
CA VAL A 57 0.40 -6.85 -1.91
C VAL A 57 -0.46 -6.95 -0.64
N ALA A 58 -1.07 -5.86 -0.18
CA ALA A 58 -1.97 -5.88 0.97
C ALA A 58 -3.18 -6.80 0.74
N VAL A 59 -3.78 -6.74 -0.45
CA VAL A 59 -4.88 -7.62 -0.85
C VAL A 59 -4.44 -9.08 -0.89
N ILE A 60 -3.27 -9.38 -1.47
CA ILE A 60 -2.76 -10.77 -1.54
C ILE A 60 -2.49 -11.33 -0.13
N HIS A 61 -1.88 -10.57 0.77
CA HIS A 61 -1.62 -11.01 2.14
C HIS A 61 -2.90 -11.43 2.88
N GLN A 62 -4.02 -10.78 2.58
CA GLN A 62 -5.31 -11.11 3.17
C GLN A 62 -5.85 -12.48 2.73
N PHE A 63 -5.37 -13.04 1.62
CA PHE A 63 -5.74 -14.39 1.19
C PHE A 63 -4.63 -15.41 1.43
N LEU A 64 -3.37 -14.97 1.51
CA LEU A 64 -2.20 -15.85 1.63
C LEU A 64 -2.25 -16.70 2.90
N TYR A 65 -2.74 -16.15 4.02
CA TYR A 65 -2.82 -16.89 5.29
C TYR A 65 -3.78 -18.09 5.23
N LEU A 66 -4.82 -18.02 4.39
CA LEU A 66 -5.80 -19.11 4.21
C LEU A 66 -5.20 -20.31 3.47
N LEU A 67 -4.02 -20.14 2.86
CA LEU A 67 -3.39 -21.13 2.00
C LEU A 67 -2.22 -21.85 2.67
N ILE A 68 -1.87 -21.50 3.93
CA ILE A 68 -0.76 -22.11 4.68
C ILE A 68 -0.91 -23.63 4.78
N ASP A 69 -2.10 -24.08 5.21
CA ASP A 69 -2.38 -25.50 5.44
C ASP A 69 -2.39 -26.32 4.14
N ALA A 70 -2.67 -25.66 3.00
CA ALA A 70 -2.74 -26.29 1.69
C ALA A 70 -1.40 -26.34 0.94
N LEU A 71 -0.56 -25.31 1.10
CA LEU A 71 0.70 -25.17 0.34
C LEU A 71 1.92 -25.72 1.09
N GLY A 72 1.82 -25.88 2.41
CA GLY A 72 2.96 -26.19 3.26
C GLY A 72 3.85 -24.97 3.52
N TYR A 73 4.59 -25.02 4.63
CA TYR A 73 5.34 -23.88 5.16
C TYR A 73 6.40 -23.33 4.19
N GLU A 74 7.15 -24.21 3.51
CA GLU A 74 8.24 -23.80 2.62
C GLU A 74 7.75 -22.96 1.43
N VAL A 75 6.70 -23.45 0.75
CA VAL A 75 6.10 -22.76 -0.40
C VAL A 75 5.44 -21.46 0.04
N PHE A 76 4.71 -21.48 1.16
CA PHE A 76 4.13 -20.29 1.74
C PHE A 76 5.19 -19.22 2.04
N SER A 77 6.30 -19.61 2.68
CA SER A 77 7.39 -18.70 3.04
C SER A 77 8.04 -18.08 1.79
N PHE A 78 8.29 -18.87 0.75
CA PHE A 78 8.83 -18.38 -0.51
C PHE A 78 7.91 -17.34 -1.19
N ILE A 79 6.60 -17.61 -1.24
CA ILE A 79 5.63 -16.68 -1.79
C ILE A 79 5.56 -15.40 -0.94
N ASN A 80 5.53 -15.55 0.38
CA ASN A 80 5.48 -14.43 1.32
C ASN A 80 6.71 -13.50 1.18
N ILE A 81 7.92 -14.06 1.06
CA ILE A 81 9.14 -13.28 0.80
C ILE A 81 9.04 -12.54 -0.54
N THR A 82 8.59 -13.22 -1.58
CA THR A 82 8.43 -12.62 -2.93
C THR A 82 7.47 -11.43 -2.92
N ILE A 83 6.32 -11.59 -2.28
CA ILE A 83 5.30 -10.55 -2.14
C ILE A 83 5.82 -9.37 -1.33
N ASN A 84 6.53 -9.64 -0.22
CA ASN A 84 7.14 -8.59 0.59
C ASN A 84 8.22 -7.82 -0.16
N PHE A 85 8.98 -8.48 -1.02
CA PHE A 85 9.94 -7.82 -1.91
C PHE A 85 9.25 -6.86 -2.90
N ILE A 86 8.10 -7.25 -3.47
CA ILE A 86 7.30 -6.37 -4.33
C ILE A 86 6.79 -5.15 -3.53
N SER A 87 6.33 -5.35 -2.30
CA SER A 87 5.90 -4.24 -1.41
C SER A 87 7.04 -3.27 -1.10
N PHE A 88 8.24 -3.80 -0.88
CA PHE A 88 9.45 -3.01 -0.68
C PHE A 88 9.73 -2.12 -1.90
N ILE A 89 9.69 -2.68 -3.12
CA ILE A 89 9.84 -1.89 -4.36
C ILE A 89 8.76 -0.80 -4.45
N GLY A 90 7.50 -1.15 -4.16
CA GLY A 90 6.40 -0.18 -4.14
C GLY A 90 6.63 0.98 -3.16
N SER A 91 7.11 0.65 -1.96
CA SER A 91 7.43 1.63 -0.90
C SER A 91 8.58 2.56 -1.30
N VAL A 92 9.62 2.03 -1.94
CA VAL A 92 10.75 2.82 -2.47
C VAL A 92 10.28 3.77 -3.57
N LEU A 93 9.47 3.29 -4.52
CA LEU A 93 8.91 4.14 -5.58
C LEU A 93 8.04 5.27 -5.01
N PHE A 94 7.18 4.94 -4.04
CA PHE A 94 6.38 5.93 -3.34
C PHE A 94 7.24 7.01 -2.68
N LEU A 95 8.23 6.61 -1.87
CA LEU A 95 9.12 7.54 -1.16
C LEU A 95 9.89 8.46 -2.11
N ILE A 96 10.45 7.90 -3.19
CA ILE A 96 11.18 8.67 -4.19
C ILE A 96 10.25 9.68 -4.88
N GLY A 97 9.06 9.24 -5.32
CA GLY A 97 8.07 10.11 -5.95
C GLY A 97 7.61 11.23 -5.02
N PHE A 98 7.31 10.88 -3.76
CA PHE A 98 6.86 11.83 -2.75
C PHE A 98 7.95 12.87 -2.41
N TYR A 99 9.20 12.44 -2.27
CA TYR A 99 10.34 13.33 -2.07
C TYR A 99 10.47 14.36 -3.20
N PHE A 100 10.35 13.94 -4.46
CA PHE A 100 10.43 14.87 -5.59
C PHE A 100 9.29 15.89 -5.59
N ILE A 101 8.07 15.48 -5.22
CA ILE A 101 6.94 16.41 -5.07
C ILE A 101 7.23 17.44 -3.98
N ILE A 102 7.68 17.02 -2.80
CA ILE A 102 8.04 17.93 -1.70
C ILE A 102 9.13 18.91 -2.15
N LYS A 103 10.21 18.40 -2.75
CA LYS A 103 11.32 19.24 -3.24
C LYS A 103 10.83 20.30 -4.23
N LYS A 104 9.93 19.92 -5.15
CA LYS A 104 9.33 20.83 -6.13
C LYS A 104 8.53 21.94 -5.44
N VAL A 105 7.69 21.59 -4.46
CA VAL A 105 6.90 22.54 -3.68
C VAL A 105 7.79 23.53 -2.94
N ILE A 106 8.81 23.05 -2.20
CA ILE A 106 9.74 23.92 -1.44
C ILE A 106 10.46 24.90 -2.37
N ASN A 107 10.93 24.43 -3.53
CA ASN A 107 11.65 25.28 -4.47
C ASN A 107 10.75 26.34 -5.12
N THR A 108 9.49 26.02 -5.42
CA THR A 108 8.53 27.01 -5.93
C THR A 108 8.20 28.08 -4.89
N THR A 109 8.14 27.71 -3.60
CA THR A 109 7.89 28.68 -2.51
C THR A 109 9.06 29.64 -2.31
N LYS A 110 10.32 29.20 -2.47
CA LYS A 110 11.50 30.08 -2.34
C LYS A 110 11.67 31.10 -3.46
N LEU A 111 10.98 30.91 -4.59
CA LEU A 111 11.06 31.77 -5.77
C LEU A 111 9.93 32.81 -5.83
N LYS A 112 9.01 32.80 -4.86
CA LYS A 112 7.97 33.82 -4.67
C LYS A 112 8.35 34.74 -3.52
#